data_AF-A0A0N0N4P7-F1
#
_entry.id   AF-A0A0N0N4P7-F1
#
_cell.length_a   1.000
_cell.length_b   1.000
_cell.length_c   1.000
_cell.angle_alpha   90.00
_cell.angle_beta   90.00
_cell.angle_gamma   90.00
#
_symmetry.space_group_name_H-M   'P 1'
#
loop_
_entity.id
_entity.type
_entity.pdbx_description
1 polymer ?
#
loop_
_entity_poly.entity_id
_entity_poly.type
_entity_poly.pdbx_seq_one_letter_code
_entity_poly.pdbx_strand_id
1 'polypeptide(L)'
;MGPAFPEVVAGTAQLPDATALDGELVVWDAAGRLAFERLQNRLARRGAGAAQAAEAWPAHFVAFDLLRLSGTDTTGWPYRRRRAALESVFTARRLSTPWALCPSTTEADVVREWLT
;
A
#
# COMPACT_ATOMS: atom_id res chain seq x y z
N MET A 1 2.07 -11.63 1.88
CA MET A 1 2.56 -11.26 0.54
C MET A 1 3.53 -12.31 0.04
N GLY A 2 3.39 -12.73 -1.21
CA GLY A 2 4.08 -13.92 -1.75
C GLY A 2 5.22 -13.59 -2.72
N PRO A 3 5.90 -14.63 -3.24
CA PRO A 3 7.06 -14.52 -4.14
C PRO A 3 6.81 -13.81 -5.48
N ALA A 4 5.57 -13.43 -5.80
CA ALA A 4 5.21 -12.67 -7.01
C ALA A 4 5.51 -11.17 -6.93
N PHE A 5 5.65 -10.62 -5.72
CA PHE A 5 5.81 -9.19 -5.46
C PHE A 5 7.05 -8.91 -4.60
N PRO A 6 8.25 -9.25 -5.10
CA PRO A 6 9.50 -9.12 -4.34
C PRO A 6 9.78 -7.68 -3.90
N GLU A 7 9.40 -6.68 -4.68
CA GLU A 7 9.56 -5.27 -4.33
C GLU A 7 8.72 -4.87 -3.12
N VAL A 8 7.53 -5.44 -2.96
CA VAL A 8 6.67 -5.15 -1.80
C VAL A 8 7.16 -5.88 -0.57
N VAL A 9 7.63 -7.12 -0.73
CA VAL A 9 8.31 -7.86 0.34
C VAL A 9 9.56 -7.10 0.81
N ALA A 10 10.41 -6.64 -0.11
CA ALA A 10 11.59 -5.83 0.23
C ALA A 10 11.20 -4.51 0.91
N GLY A 11 10.12 -3.87 0.45
CA GLY A 11 9.59 -2.64 1.05
C GLY A 11 9.22 -2.79 2.53
N THR A 12 8.94 -4.00 3.02
CA THR A 12 8.56 -4.22 4.43
C THR A 12 9.65 -3.83 5.42
N ALA A 13 10.92 -3.80 4.98
CA ALA A 13 12.03 -3.31 5.79
C ALA A 13 11.90 -1.82 6.18
N GLN A 14 11.05 -1.05 5.50
CA GLN A 14 10.77 0.34 5.86
C GLN A 14 9.81 0.44 7.06
N LEU A 15 8.96 -0.56 7.25
CA LEU A 15 7.91 -0.57 8.27
C LEU A 15 8.48 -0.95 9.65
N PRO A 16 7.85 -0.49 10.75
CA PRO A 16 8.14 -1.02 12.07
C PRO A 16 7.87 -2.53 12.13
N ASP A 17 8.62 -3.23 12.97
CA ASP A 17 8.39 -4.66 13.22
C ASP A 17 6.95 -4.94 13.65
N ALA A 18 6.43 -6.10 13.27
CA ALA A 18 5.06 -6.54 13.62
C ALA A 18 3.97 -5.51 13.24
N THR A 19 4.13 -4.83 12.11
CA THR A 19 3.10 -3.96 11.51
C THR A 19 2.16 -4.76 10.61
N ALA A 20 0.86 -4.50 10.70
CA ALA A 20 -0.14 -5.01 9.76
C ALA A 20 -0.92 -3.82 9.18
N LEU A 21 -0.87 -3.69 7.86
CA LEU A 21 -1.59 -2.68 7.09
C LEU A 21 -2.76 -3.34 6.36
N ASP A 22 -3.85 -2.60 6.21
CA ASP A 22 -4.91 -2.93 5.27
C ASP A 22 -4.83 -2.00 4.06
N GLY A 23 -5.02 -2.54 2.87
CA GLY A 23 -4.70 -1.84 1.63
C GLY A 23 -4.95 -2.64 0.36
N GLU A 24 -4.84 -1.95 -0.77
CA GLU A 24 -4.99 -2.53 -2.11
C GLU A 24 -3.63 -2.63 -2.80
N LEU A 25 -3.36 -3.75 -3.47
CA LEU A 25 -2.16 -3.91 -4.30
C LEU A 25 -2.49 -3.48 -5.72
N VAL A 26 -1.72 -2.55 -6.29
CA VAL A 26 -1.99 -1.98 -7.61
C VAL A 26 -0.75 -1.97 -8.50
N VAL A 27 -0.96 -1.97 -9.81
CA VAL A 27 0.08 -1.75 -10.83
C VAL A 27 -0.39 -0.61 -11.72
N TRP A 28 0.53 0.27 -12.09
CA TRP A 28 0.25 1.44 -12.93
C TRP A 28 0.79 1.16 -14.34
N ASP A 29 0.11 1.65 -15.38
CA ASP A 29 0.64 1.68 -16.74
C ASP A 29 1.60 2.87 -16.94
N ALA A 30 2.25 2.93 -18.11
CA ALA A 30 3.17 4.02 -18.45
C ALA A 30 2.48 5.40 -18.54
N ALA A 31 1.15 5.44 -18.65
CA ALA A 31 0.35 6.67 -18.64
C ALA A 31 -0.16 7.02 -17.22
N GLY A 32 0.25 6.27 -16.19
CA GLY A 32 -0.13 6.50 -14.80
C GLY A 32 -1.53 6.00 -14.42
N ARG A 33 -2.13 5.10 -15.21
CA ARG A 33 -3.46 4.54 -14.93
C ARG A 33 -3.35 3.17 -14.29
N LEU A 34 -4.35 2.79 -13.50
CA LEU A 34 -4.43 1.46 -12.91
C LEU A 34 -4.55 0.39 -14.01
N ALA A 35 -3.67 -0.61 -13.95
CA ALA A 35 -3.55 -1.69 -14.92
C ALA A 35 -3.78 -3.04 -14.24
N PHE A 36 -5.06 -3.35 -14.00
CA PHE A 36 -5.47 -4.53 -13.25
C PHE A 36 -5.04 -5.85 -13.91
N GLU A 37 -5.05 -5.90 -15.24
CA GLU A 37 -4.60 -7.05 -16.01
C GLU A 37 -3.11 -7.38 -15.77
N ARG A 38 -2.28 -6.36 -15.53
CA ARG A 38 -0.85 -6.55 -15.21
C ARG A 38 -0.69 -7.14 -13.82
N LEU A 39 -1.46 -6.63 -12.85
CA LEU A 39 -1.47 -7.20 -11.51
C LEU A 39 -1.86 -8.68 -11.55
N GLN A 40 -2.94 -9.03 -12.26
CA GLN A 40 -3.36 -10.42 -12.43
C GLN A 40 -2.28 -11.29 -13.08
N ASN A 41 -1.65 -10.79 -14.15
CA ASN A 41 -0.57 -11.50 -14.85
C ASN A 41 0.63 -11.79 -13.94
N ARG A 42 0.88 -10.94 -12.93
CA ARG A 42 1.96 -11.13 -11.95
C ARG A 42 1.66 -12.19 -10.91
N LEU A 43 0.40 -12.41 -10.52
CA LEU A 43 0.02 -13.32 -9.42
C LEU A 43 0.58 -14.75 -9.56
N ALA A 44 0.73 -15.24 -10.79
CA ALA A 44 1.26 -16.58 -11.07
C ALA A 44 2.80 -16.63 -11.20
N ARG A 45 3.49 -15.49 -11.32
CA ARG A 45 4.94 -15.44 -11.58
C ARG A 45 5.77 -15.72 -10.34
N ARG A 46 6.94 -16.37 -10.52
CA ARG A 46 7.88 -16.74 -9.46
C ARG A 46 9.32 -16.52 -9.92
N GLY A 47 10.25 -16.47 -8.97
CA GLY A 47 11.70 -16.40 -9.24
C GLY A 47 12.07 -15.25 -10.18
N ALA A 48 12.92 -15.53 -11.18
CA ALA A 48 13.37 -14.53 -12.15
C ALA A 48 12.22 -13.84 -12.90
N GLY A 49 11.14 -14.57 -13.21
CA GLY A 49 9.97 -13.97 -13.88
C GLY A 49 9.22 -12.97 -13.00
N ALA A 50 9.19 -13.18 -11.69
CA ALA A 50 8.63 -12.20 -10.76
C ALA A 50 9.52 -10.95 -10.64
N ALA A 51 10.84 -11.13 -10.59
CA ALA A 51 11.81 -10.03 -10.56
C ALA A 51 11.72 -9.16 -11.83
N GLN A 52 11.74 -9.77 -13.02
CA GLN A 52 11.58 -9.05 -14.29
C GLN A 52 10.25 -8.29 -14.37
N ALA A 53 9.16 -8.90 -13.88
CA ALA A 53 7.86 -8.23 -13.85
C ALA A 53 7.80 -7.08 -12.85
N ALA A 54 8.51 -7.17 -11.72
CA ALA A 54 8.64 -6.09 -10.75
C ALA A 54 9.42 -4.90 -11.29
N GLU A 55 10.46 -5.15 -12.10
CA GLU A 55 11.21 -4.10 -12.79
C GLU A 55 10.38 -3.41 -13.88
N ALA A 56 9.66 -4.19 -14.70
CA ALA A 56 8.88 -3.64 -15.80
C ALA A 56 7.59 -2.96 -15.35
N TRP A 57 6.88 -3.54 -14.38
CA TRP A 57 5.55 -3.11 -13.93
C TRP A 57 5.47 -3.19 -12.40
N PRO A 58 6.16 -2.30 -11.67
CA PRO A 58 6.24 -2.36 -10.21
C PRO A 58 4.87 -2.25 -9.57
N ALA A 59 4.63 -3.08 -8.55
CA ALA A 59 3.43 -3.05 -7.77
C ALA A 59 3.59 -2.08 -6.60
N HIS A 60 2.50 -1.43 -6.25
CA HIS A 60 2.41 -0.48 -5.15
C HIS A 60 1.31 -0.96 -4.20
N PHE A 61 1.53 -0.79 -2.90
CA PHE A 61 0.53 -1.10 -1.89
C PHE A 61 -0.08 0.20 -1.37
N VAL A 62 -1.34 0.43 -1.71
CA VAL A 62 -2.12 1.61 -1.33
C VAL A 62 -2.81 1.31 0.01
N ALA A 63 -2.19 1.75 1.10
CA ALA A 63 -2.67 1.49 2.46
C ALA A 63 -3.79 2.48 2.86
N PHE A 64 -4.87 1.96 3.42
CA PHE A 64 -6.00 2.76 3.92
C PHE A 64 -6.31 2.53 5.41
N ASP A 65 -5.78 1.49 6.04
CA ASP A 65 -5.92 1.25 7.49
C ASP A 65 -4.65 0.65 8.11
N LEU A 66 -4.53 0.77 9.43
CA LEU A 66 -3.48 0.21 10.26
C LEU A 66 -4.13 -0.73 11.29
N LEU A 67 -3.87 -2.03 11.14
CA LEU A 67 -4.46 -3.11 11.96
C LEU A 67 -3.54 -3.58 13.10
N ARG A 68 -2.23 -3.36 12.96
CA ARG A 68 -1.24 -3.60 14.02
C ARG A 68 -0.06 -2.66 13.88
N LEU A 69 0.47 -2.17 14.99
CA LEU A 69 1.68 -1.34 15.04
C LEU A 69 2.61 -1.82 16.15
N SER A 70 3.82 -2.24 15.80
CA SER A 70 4.82 -2.69 16.79
C SER A 70 4.27 -3.73 17.77
N GLY A 71 3.51 -4.70 17.24
CA GLY A 71 2.87 -5.74 18.04
C GLY A 71 1.54 -5.36 18.68
N THR A 72 1.18 -4.07 18.76
CA THR A 72 -0.10 -3.62 19.33
C THR A 72 -1.23 -3.80 18.33
N ASP A 73 -2.25 -4.58 18.71
CA ASP A 73 -3.50 -4.70 17.93
C ASP A 73 -4.29 -3.38 18.01
N THR A 74 -4.57 -2.78 16.86
CA THR A 74 -5.27 -1.50 16.75
C THR A 74 -6.72 -1.67 16.31
N THR A 75 -7.20 -2.88 16.03
CA THR A 75 -8.54 -3.14 15.46
C THR A 75 -9.68 -2.68 16.37
N GLY A 76 -9.46 -2.68 17.69
CA GLY A 76 -10.40 -2.13 18.68
C GLY A 76 -10.43 -0.60 18.78
N TRP A 77 -9.53 0.11 18.10
CA TRP A 77 -9.51 1.58 18.12
C TRP A 77 -10.55 2.15 17.16
N PRO A 78 -11.10 3.35 17.44
CA PRO A 78 -11.87 4.10 16.45
C PRO A 78 -11.05 4.33 15.17
N TYR A 79 -11.70 4.24 14.00
CA TYR A 79 -11.02 4.38 12.70
C TYR A 79 -10.17 5.66 12.60
N ARG A 80 -10.68 6.81 13.06
CA ARG A 80 -9.92 8.08 13.06
C ARG A 80 -8.57 7.97 13.77
N ARG A 81 -8.50 7.19 14.87
CA ARG A 81 -7.24 6.96 15.60
C ARG A 81 -6.30 6.06 14.80
N ARG A 82 -6.82 5.00 14.15
CA ARG A 82 -6.02 4.14 13.28
C ARG A 82 -5.48 4.90 12.07
N ARG A 83 -6.32 5.74 11.46
CA ARG A 83 -5.95 6.61 10.33
C ARG A 83 -4.84 7.60 10.71
N ALA A 84 -4.97 8.30 11.83
CA ALA A 84 -3.92 9.21 12.30
C ALA A 84 -2.60 8.47 12.62
N ALA A 85 -2.69 7.27 13.19
CA ALA A 85 -1.51 6.43 13.42
C ALA A 85 -0.86 5.96 12.10
N LEU A 86 -1.65 5.59 11.09
CA LEU A 86 -1.17 5.25 9.75
C LEU A 86 -0.41 6.43 9.12
N GLU A 87 -1.00 7.63 9.11
CA GLU A 87 -0.38 8.86 8.59
C GLU A 87 0.93 9.21 9.32
N SER A 88 0.95 9.03 10.64
CA SER A 88 2.14 9.22 11.46
C SER A 88 3.25 8.23 11.08
N VAL A 89 2.93 6.96 10.84
CA VAL A 89 3.91 5.96 10.38
C VAL A 89 4.48 6.35 9.02
N PHE A 90 3.64 6.73 8.06
CA PHE A 90 4.08 7.18 6.74
C PHE A 90 5.05 8.37 6.84
N THR A 91 4.73 9.35 7.68
CA THR A 91 5.54 10.55 7.87
C THR A 91 6.85 10.26 8.62
N ALA A 92 6.76 9.59 9.77
CA ALA A 92 7.90 9.33 10.65
C ALA A 92 8.93 8.38 10.03
N ARG A 93 8.47 7.40 9.25
CA ARG A 93 9.34 6.46 8.53
C ARG A 93 9.72 6.93 7.14
N ARG A 94 9.14 8.05 6.68
CA ARG A 94 9.26 8.55 5.30
C ARG A 94 9.02 7.44 4.29
N LEU A 95 7.92 6.71 4.47
CA LEU A 95 7.60 5.58 3.61
C LEU A 95 7.50 6.07 2.17
N SER A 96 8.23 5.37 1.30
CA SER A 96 8.24 5.62 -0.14
C SER A 96 7.79 4.37 -0.87
N THR A 97 7.90 4.36 -2.20
CA THR A 97 7.68 3.17 -3.04
C THR A 97 8.27 1.91 -2.37
N PRO A 98 7.46 0.85 -2.23
CA PRO A 98 6.17 0.61 -2.88
C PRO A 98 4.93 1.11 -2.10
N TRP A 99 5.11 1.80 -0.99
CA TRP A 99 4.01 2.24 -0.13
C TRP A 99 3.37 3.52 -0.66
N ALA A 100 2.05 3.50 -0.79
CA ALA A 100 1.25 4.68 -1.07
C ALA A 100 0.18 4.83 0.02
N LEU A 101 -0.01 6.05 0.50
CA LEU A 101 -1.08 6.34 1.44
C LEU A 101 -2.35 6.63 0.66
N CYS A 102 -3.44 5.90 0.93
CA CYS A 102 -4.74 6.21 0.36
C CYS A 102 -5.17 7.61 0.82
N PRO A 103 -5.53 8.53 -0.10
CA PRO A 103 -6.13 9.80 0.27
C PRO A 103 -7.38 9.60 1.13
N SER A 104 -7.57 10.46 2.12
CA SER A 104 -8.75 10.48 2.96
C SER A 104 -9.04 11.92 3.37
N THR A 105 -10.31 12.28 3.47
CA THR A 105 -10.74 13.62 3.87
C THR A 105 -11.99 13.54 4.74
N THR A 106 -12.12 14.49 5.66
CA THR A 106 -13.39 14.77 6.36
C THR A 106 -14.02 16.09 5.91
N GLU A 107 -13.36 16.81 4.99
CA GLU A 107 -13.80 18.10 4.49
C GLU A 107 -14.84 17.92 3.39
N ALA A 108 -16.05 18.45 3.62
CA ALA A 108 -17.18 18.28 2.70
C ALA A 108 -16.89 18.83 1.29
N ASP A 109 -16.09 19.89 1.20
CA ASP A 109 -15.74 20.51 -0.08
C ASP A 109 -14.86 19.59 -0.93
N VAL A 110 -13.88 18.94 -0.30
CA VAL A 110 -13.01 17.95 -0.96
C VAL A 110 -13.81 16.72 -1.38
N VAL A 111 -14.75 16.26 -0.53
CA VAL A 111 -15.64 15.14 -0.89
C VAL A 111 -16.47 15.47 -2.13
N ARG A 112 -17.01 16.69 -2.21
CA ARG A 112 -17.80 17.13 -3.38
C ARG A 112 -16.96 17.11 -4.64
N GLU A 113 -15.73 17.63 -4.59
CA GLU A 113 -14.80 17.61 -5.72
C GLU A 113 -14.54 16.18 -6.21
N TRP A 114 -14.28 15.24 -5.32
CA TRP A 114 -13.96 13.85 -5.67
C TRP A 114 -15.12 13.07 -6.30
N LEU A 115 -16.36 13.52 -6.13
CA LEU A 115 -17.56 12.83 -6.61
C LEU A 115 -18.14 13.44 -7.90
N THR A 116 -17.48 14.44 -8.47
CA THR A 116 -17.82 15.10 -9.75
C THR A 116 -16.96 14.55 -10.88
#